data_AF-A0A9D4NNX9-F1
#
_entry.id   AF-A0A9D4NNX9-F1
#
_cell.length_a   1.000
_cell.length_b   1.000
_cell.length_c   1.000
_cell.angle_alpha   90.00
_cell.angle_beta   90.00
_cell.angle_gamma   90.00
#
_symmetry.space_group_name_H-M   'P 1'
#
loop_
_entity.id
_entity.type
_entity.pdbx_description
1 polymer ?
#
loop_
_entity_poly.entity_id
_entity_poly.type
_entity_poly.pdbx_seq_one_letter_code
_entity_poly.pdbx_strand_id
1 'polypeptide(L)'
;MNGIYLSIYLSIYLSIYLSIYLSIYLSIYLSIYLSIYLSIYLSIYLSIYLSIYLSIYLSIYLSIYLSIYLSIYLSIYLSIYLSIYLSIYLSIYLSIYLSIYLSIYLSIYLSIYLSIYLSIYLSIYLSIYLSIYLSIYLSIYLSIYLSIYLSIYLSIYLSIYLSIYLSIYLSIYLSIYLSIYWGYRSDVTAEAIP
;
A
#
# COMPACT_ATOMS: atom_id res chain seq x y z
N MET A 1 -61.96 111.52 49.55
CA MET A 1 -62.66 110.27 49.15
C MET A 1 -62.19 109.73 47.79
N ASN A 2 -62.02 110.56 46.74
CA ASN A 2 -61.61 110.07 45.41
C ASN A 2 -60.21 109.42 45.33
N GLY A 3 -59.22 109.90 46.08
CA GLY A 3 -57.86 109.29 46.06
C GLY A 3 -57.80 107.89 46.69
N ILE A 4 -58.67 107.60 47.65
CA ILE A 4 -58.73 106.30 48.33
C ILE A 4 -59.42 105.28 47.42
N TYR A 5 -60.50 105.66 46.72
CA TYR A 5 -61.17 104.77 45.76
C TYR A 5 -60.27 104.44 44.56
N LEU A 6 -59.55 105.43 44.01
CA LEU A 6 -58.67 105.20 42.87
C LEU A 6 -57.47 104.30 43.25
N SER A 7 -56.86 104.52 44.42
CA SER A 7 -55.75 103.68 44.90
C SER A 7 -56.20 102.25 45.22
N ILE A 8 -57.36 102.07 45.84
CA ILE A 8 -57.94 100.74 46.09
C ILE A 8 -58.24 100.04 44.76
N TYR A 9 -58.92 100.71 43.82
CA TYR A 9 -59.24 100.12 42.52
C TYR A 9 -57.97 99.73 41.73
N LEU A 10 -56.98 100.62 41.68
CA LEU A 10 -55.72 100.34 40.98
C LEU A 10 -54.95 99.21 41.65
N SER A 11 -54.89 99.18 42.99
CA SER A 11 -54.21 98.12 43.73
C SER A 11 -54.87 96.75 43.55
N ILE A 12 -56.20 96.69 43.55
CA ILE A 12 -56.96 95.46 43.33
C ILE A 12 -56.82 95.02 41.88
N TYR A 13 -56.98 95.92 40.91
CA TYR A 13 -56.83 95.58 39.50
C TYR A 13 -55.42 95.09 39.19
N LEU A 14 -54.39 95.80 39.67
CA LEU A 14 -53.00 95.42 39.43
C LEU A 14 -52.64 94.12 40.15
N SER A 15 -53.07 93.92 41.40
CA SER A 15 -52.79 92.68 42.14
C SER A 15 -53.51 91.48 41.53
N ILE A 16 -54.76 91.62 41.09
CA ILE A 16 -55.51 90.56 40.42
C ILE A 16 -54.91 90.28 39.04
N TYR A 17 -54.66 91.32 38.24
CA TYR A 17 -54.08 91.13 36.91
C TYR A 17 -52.69 90.50 36.99
N LEU A 18 -51.82 90.99 37.87
CA LEU A 18 -50.47 90.45 38.02
C LEU A 18 -50.51 89.04 38.61
N SER A 19 -51.32 88.78 39.63
CA SER A 19 -51.40 87.43 40.21
C SER A 19 -51.97 86.43 39.22
N ILE A 20 -53.05 86.76 38.50
CA ILE A 20 -53.66 85.85 37.53
C ILE A 20 -52.76 85.68 36.31
N TYR A 21 -52.25 86.76 35.73
CA TYR A 21 -51.38 86.68 34.56
C TYR A 21 -50.09 85.93 34.89
N LEU A 22 -49.42 86.27 35.99
CA LEU A 22 -48.17 85.62 36.37
C LEU A 22 -48.40 84.16 36.77
N SER A 23 -49.44 83.84 37.55
CA SER A 23 -49.71 82.46 37.94
C SER A 23 -50.11 81.59 36.74
N ILE A 24 -51.03 82.06 35.89
CA ILE A 24 -51.51 81.29 34.74
C ILE A 24 -50.41 81.19 33.68
N TYR A 25 -49.79 82.32 33.31
CA TYR A 25 -48.75 82.30 32.29
C TYR A 25 -47.54 81.49 32.73
N LEU A 26 -47.04 81.70 33.95
CA LEU A 26 -45.87 80.96 34.45
C LEU A 26 -46.21 79.49 34.66
N SER A 27 -47.36 79.15 35.25
CA SER A 27 -47.71 77.73 35.48
C SER A 27 -47.94 77.00 34.16
N ILE A 28 -48.70 77.56 33.23
CA ILE A 28 -49.01 76.92 31.95
C ILE A 28 -47.77 76.87 31.06
N TYR A 29 -47.07 77.99 30.91
CA TYR A 29 -45.87 78.02 30.06
C TYR A 29 -44.79 77.10 30.61
N LEU A 30 -44.49 77.16 31.91
CA LEU A 30 -43.46 76.32 32.50
C LEU A 30 -43.87 74.84 32.51
N SER A 31 -45.12 74.51 32.85
CA SER A 31 -45.56 73.11 32.84
C SER A 31 -45.58 72.52 31.43
N ILE A 32 -46.10 73.24 30.44
CA ILE A 32 -46.18 72.77 29.06
C ILE A 32 -44.78 72.72 28.45
N TYR A 33 -44.00 73.78 28.57
CA TYR A 33 -42.65 73.82 28.00
C TYR A 33 -41.76 72.75 28.63
N LEU A 34 -41.74 72.64 29.96
CA LEU A 34 -40.90 71.66 30.64
C LEU A 34 -41.38 70.23 30.38
N SER A 35 -42.69 69.97 30.42
CA SER A 35 -43.21 68.62 30.15
C SER A 35 -42.96 68.19 28.70
N ILE A 36 -43.25 69.06 27.72
CA ILE A 36 -43.06 68.73 26.30
C ILE A 36 -41.58 68.66 25.97
N TYR A 37 -40.78 69.64 26.37
CA TYR A 37 -39.36 69.65 26.06
C TYR A 37 -38.65 68.47 26.71
N LEU A 38 -38.89 68.22 28.01
CA LEU A 38 -38.23 67.11 28.71
C LEU A 38 -38.73 65.77 28.19
N SER A 39 -40.03 65.59 27.97
CA SER A 39 -40.55 64.31 27.46
C SER A 39 -40.05 64.02 26.05
N ILE A 40 -40.11 64.99 25.13
CA ILE A 40 -39.68 64.81 23.74
C ILE A 40 -38.17 64.67 23.67
N TYR A 41 -37.41 65.57 24.29
CA TYR A 41 -35.95 65.50 24.25
C TYR A 41 -35.44 64.21 24.89
N LEU A 42 -35.92 63.86 26.08
CA LEU A 42 -35.45 62.66 26.78
C LEU A 42 -35.91 61.40 26.05
N SER A 43 -37.15 61.32 25.58
CA SER A 43 -37.63 60.13 24.86
C SER A 43 -36.90 59.95 23.53
N ILE A 44 -36.75 61.00 22.73
CA ILE A 44 -36.10 60.92 21.42
C ILE A 44 -34.60 60.69 21.60
N TYR A 45 -33.93 61.48 22.43
CA TYR A 45 -32.49 61.35 22.61
C TYR A 45 -32.14 59.98 23.20
N LEU A 46 -32.83 59.55 24.26
CA LEU A 46 -32.55 58.27 24.90
C LEU A 46 -32.91 57.10 23.98
N SER A 47 -34.07 57.13 23.31
CA SER A 47 -34.45 56.03 22.40
C SER A 47 -33.52 55.92 21.21
N ILE A 48 -33.17 57.04 20.56
CA ILE A 48 -32.30 57.04 19.39
C ILE A 48 -30.88 56.67 19.81
N TYR A 49 -30.34 57.31 20.85
CA TYR A 49 -28.98 57.03 21.30
C TYR A 49 -28.83 55.58 21.75
N LEU A 50 -29.75 55.09 22.59
CA LEU A 50 -29.69 53.71 23.09
C LEU A 50 -29.93 52.70 21.96
N SER A 51 -30.90 52.93 21.08
CA SER A 51 -31.16 51.99 19.98
C SER A 51 -30.00 51.94 19.00
N ILE A 52 -29.46 53.08 18.57
CA ILE A 52 -28.36 53.15 17.62
C ILE A 52 -27.08 52.61 18.27
N TYR A 53 -26.73 53.08 19.46
CA TYR A 53 -25.50 52.64 20.12
C TYR A 53 -25.55 51.15 20.43
N LEU A 54 -26.64 50.66 21.01
CA LEU A 54 -26.76 49.24 21.36
C LEU A 54 -26.83 48.37 20.09
N SER A 55 -27.60 48.77 19.07
CA SER A 55 -27.69 47.99 17.83
C SER A 55 -26.36 47.93 17.09
N ILE A 56 -25.68 49.07 16.91
CA ILE A 56 -24.41 49.12 16.20
C ILE A 56 -23.32 48.43 17.01
N TYR A 57 -23.19 48.75 18.30
CA TYR A 57 -22.15 48.14 19.13
C TYR A 57 -22.35 46.64 19.25
N LEU A 58 -23.56 46.18 19.58
CA LEU A 58 -23.83 44.76 19.73
C LEU A 58 -23.72 44.02 18.39
N SER A 59 -24.28 44.56 17.31
CA SER A 59 -24.20 43.90 16.00
C SER A 59 -22.77 43.82 15.49
N ILE A 60 -22.02 44.92 15.51
CA ILE A 60 -20.66 44.96 14.99
C ILE A 60 -19.71 44.17 15.89
N TYR A 61 -19.74 44.43 17.19
CA TYR A 61 -18.83 43.76 18.11
C TYR A 61 -19.10 42.25 18.14
N LEU A 62 -20.36 41.84 18.27
CA LEU A 62 -20.71 40.42 18.30
C LEU A 62 -20.45 39.76 16.95
N SER A 63 -20.81 40.38 15.82
CA SER A 63 -20.56 39.77 14.50
C SER A 63 -19.07 39.65 14.20
N ILE A 64 -18.27 40.69 14.45
CA ILE A 64 -16.83 40.67 14.20
C ILE A 64 -16.15 39.71 15.16
N TYR A 65 -16.43 39.79 16.46
CA TYR A 65 -15.81 38.92 17.44
C TYR A 65 -16.17 37.46 17.17
N LEU A 66 -17.45 37.15 16.98
CA LEU A 66 -17.89 35.78 16.74
C LEU A 66 -17.37 35.26 15.39
N SER A 67 -17.43 36.06 14.32
CA SER A 67 -16.94 35.62 13.01
C SER A 67 -15.43 35.38 13.00
N ILE A 68 -14.65 36.31 13.54
CA ILE A 68 -13.19 36.21 13.57
C ILE A 68 -12.77 35.09 14.52
N TYR A 69 -13.28 35.09 15.75
CA TYR A 69 -12.90 34.08 16.73
C TYR A 69 -13.30 32.69 16.27
N LEU A 70 -14.55 32.50 15.82
CA LEU A 70 -15.02 31.20 15.36
C LEU A 70 -14.29 30.77 14.09
N SER A 71 -14.11 31.65 13.10
CA SER A 71 -13.42 31.28 11.86
C SER A 71 -11.96 30.94 12.11
N ILE A 72 -11.22 31.76 12.85
CA ILE A 72 -9.80 31.53 13.12
C ILE A 72 -9.63 30.31 14.03
N TYR A 73 -10.36 30.24 15.15
CA TYR A 73 -10.24 29.12 16.07
C TYR A 73 -10.62 27.81 15.40
N LEU A 74 -11.78 27.76 14.71
CA LEU A 74 -12.23 26.55 14.04
C LEU A 74 -11.30 26.18 12.89
N SER A 75 -10.88 27.14 12.04
CA SER A 75 -9.99 26.82 10.92
C SER A 75 -8.62 26.34 11.39
N ILE A 76 -8.00 27.01 12.36
CA ILE A 76 -6.68 26.64 12.87
C ILE A 76 -6.78 25.33 13.65
N TYR A 77 -7.72 25.22 14.59
CA TYR A 77 -7.85 24.00 15.39
C TYR A 77 -8.18 22.81 14.51
N LEU A 78 -9.17 22.93 13.61
CA LEU A 78 -9.56 21.82 12.73
C LEU A 78 -8.44 21.50 11.73
N SER A 79 -7.79 22.50 11.11
CA SER A 79 -6.71 22.22 10.15
C SER A 79 -5.51 21.57 10.83
N ILE A 80 -5.05 22.09 11.96
CA ILE A 80 -3.88 21.55 12.67
C ILE A 80 -4.22 20.19 13.26
N TYR A 81 -5.33 20.06 13.98
CA TYR A 81 -5.71 18.79 14.59
C TYR A 81 -5.93 17.73 13.54
N LEU A 82 -6.72 18.02 12.49
CA LEU A 82 -7.00 17.05 11.44
C LEU A 82 -5.75 16.71 10.64
N SER A 83 -4.91 17.69 10.27
CA SER A 83 -3.69 17.42 9.51
C SER A 83 -2.68 16.60 10.31
N ILE A 84 -2.42 16.98 11.57
CA ILE A 84 -1.45 16.27 12.42
C ILE A 84 -1.99 14.89 12.77
N TYR A 85 -3.23 14.80 13.26
CA TYR A 85 -3.80 13.51 13.66
C TYR A 85 -3.89 12.57 12.46
N LEU A 86 -4.42 13.03 11.32
CA LEU A 86 -4.56 12.18 10.15
C LEU A 86 -3.19 11.82 9.56
N SER A 87 -2.24 12.76 9.46
CA SER A 87 -0.91 12.44 8.92
C SER A 87 -0.14 11.47 9.80
N ILE A 88 -0.13 11.67 11.12
CA ILE A 88 0.56 10.80 12.06
C ILE A 88 -0.13 9.44 12.11
N TYR A 89 -1.45 9.41 12.29
CA TYR A 89 -2.19 8.14 12.35
C TYR A 89 -2.04 7.35 11.06
N LEU A 90 -2.23 7.99 9.89
CA LEU A 90 -2.13 7.31 8.61
C LEU A 90 -0.69 6.89 8.32
N SER A 91 0.31 7.72 8.59
CA SER A 91 1.71 7.34 8.34
C SER A 91 2.15 6.20 9.24
N ILE A 92 1.85 6.24 10.54
CA ILE A 92 2.22 5.18 11.49
C ILE A 92 1.43 3.91 11.18
N TYR A 93 0.11 3.99 11.04
CA TYR A 93 -0.71 2.83 10.78
C TYR A 93 -0.32 2.17 9.45
N LEU A 94 -0.20 2.96 8.37
CA LEU A 94 0.13 2.43 7.05
C LEU A 94 1.56 1.89 7.03
N SER A 95 2.55 2.59 7.62
CA SER A 95 3.93 2.10 7.64
C SER A 95 4.08 0.81 8.44
N ILE A 96 3.50 0.75 9.64
CA ILE A 96 3.57 -0.44 10.50
C ILE A 96 2.78 -1.58 9.88
N TYR A 97 1.53 -1.35 9.50
CA TYR A 97 0.70 -2.41 8.92
C TYR A 97 1.31 -2.93 7.62
N LEU A 98 1.72 -2.05 6.70
CA LEU A 98 2.27 -2.47 5.43
C LEU A 98 3.63 -3.14 5.61
N SER A 99 4.52 -2.62 6.46
CA SER A 99 5.83 -3.25 6.70
C SER A 99 5.70 -4.62 7.36
N ILE A 100 4.88 -4.75 8.39
CA ILE A 100 4.69 -6.01 9.12
C ILE A 100 3.95 -7.01 8.22
N TYR A 101 2.83 -6.61 7.63
CA TYR A 101 2.05 -7.50 6.76
C TYR A 101 2.87 -7.95 5.56
N LEU A 102 3.53 -7.02 4.86
CA LEU A 102 4.32 -7.37 3.68
C LEU A 102 5.54 -8.21 4.07
N SER A 103 6.26 -7.87 5.15
CA SER A 103 7.43 -8.66 5.56
C SER A 103 7.05 -10.08 5.99
N ILE A 104 6.00 -10.23 6.78
CA ILE A 104 5.54 -11.54 7.24
C ILE A 104 4.97 -12.34 6.06
N TYR A 105 4.06 -11.75 5.29
CA TYR A 105 3.46 -12.43 4.15
C TYR A 105 4.52 -12.84 3.13
N LEU A 106 5.40 -11.91 2.74
CA LEU A 106 6.42 -12.21 1.73
C LEU A 106 7.45 -13.20 2.26
N SER A 107 7.92 -13.07 3.51
CA SER A 107 8.89 -14.01 4.07
C SER A 107 8.31 -15.41 4.23
N ILE A 108 7.10 -15.54 4.78
CA ILE A 108 6.47 -16.84 5.00
C ILE A 108 6.06 -17.45 3.66
N TYR A 109 5.34 -16.70 2.82
CA TYR A 109 4.88 -17.22 1.54
C TYR A 109 6.05 -17.60 0.65
N LEU A 110 7.06 -16.73 0.51
CA LEU A 110 8.22 -17.02 -0.33
C LEU A 110 9.05 -18.17 0.25
N SER A 111 9.30 -18.20 1.56
CA SER A 111 10.09 -19.29 2.16
C SER A 111 9.38 -20.63 2.04
N ILE A 112 8.09 -20.71 2.33
CA ILE A 112 7.30 -21.94 2.23
C ILE A 112 7.16 -22.36 0.77
N TYR A 113 6.73 -21.45 -0.10
CA TYR A 113 6.55 -21.76 -1.51
C TYR A 113 7.87 -22.19 -2.15
N LEU A 114 8.95 -21.44 -1.95
CA LEU A 114 10.25 -21.76 -2.53
C LEU A 114 10.81 -23.05 -1.94
N SER A 115 10.76 -23.25 -0.61
CA SER A 115 11.29 -24.47 -0.01
C SER A 115 10.51 -25.71 -0.43
N ILE A 116 9.18 -25.67 -0.40
CA ILE A 116 8.34 -26.81 -0.77
C ILE A 116 8.42 -27.06 -2.27
N TYR A 117 8.22 -26.03 -3.10
CA TYR A 117 8.24 -26.20 -4.55
C TYR A 117 9.62 -26.66 -5.02
N LEU A 118 10.70 -26.02 -4.57
CA LEU A 118 12.04 -26.39 -4.98
C LEU A 118 12.42 -27.78 -4.45
N SER A 119 12.11 -28.12 -3.19
CA SER A 119 12.45 -29.44 -2.65
C SER A 119 11.66 -30.56 -3.35
N ILE A 120 10.36 -30.39 -3.56
CA ILE A 120 9.52 -31.38 -4.22
C ILE A 120 9.89 -31.48 -5.69
N TYR A 121 9.96 -30.36 -6.40
CA TYR A 121 10.29 -30.37 -7.83
C TYR A 121 11.68 -30.95 -8.06
N LEU A 122 12.70 -30.49 -7.32
CA LEU A 122 14.06 -30.98 -7.50
C LEU A 122 14.18 -32.44 -7.09
N SER A 123 13.59 -32.86 -5.95
CA SER A 123 13.67 -34.27 -5.52
C SER A 123 12.96 -35.21 -6.49
N ILE A 124 11.74 -34.87 -6.92
CA ILE A 124 10.96 -35.71 -7.83
C ILE A 124 11.58 -35.70 -9.23
N TYR A 125 11.86 -34.51 -9.78
CA TYR A 125 12.43 -34.41 -11.12
C TYR A 125 13.80 -35.08 -11.18
N LEU A 126 14.70 -34.81 -10.23
CA LEU A 126 16.02 -35.40 -10.22
C LEU A 126 15.94 -36.91 -9.97
N SER A 127 15.12 -37.38 -9.02
CA SER A 127 15.01 -38.83 -8.76
C SER A 127 14.43 -39.58 -9.96
N ILE A 128 13.36 -39.08 -10.57
CA ILE A 128 12.72 -39.71 -11.72
C ILE A 128 13.63 -39.64 -12.95
N TYR A 129 14.14 -38.45 -13.26
CA TYR A 129 15.01 -38.28 -14.42
C TYR A 129 16.27 -39.12 -14.28
N LEU A 130 16.96 -39.04 -13.14
CA LEU A 130 18.20 -39.79 -12.94
C LEU A 130 17.93 -41.30 -12.89
N SER A 131 16.88 -41.75 -12.19
CA SER A 131 16.57 -43.19 -12.13
C SER A 131 16.17 -43.75 -13.49
N ILE A 132 15.27 -43.09 -14.21
CA ILE A 132 14.77 -43.57 -15.50
C ILE A 132 15.86 -43.43 -16.57
N TYR A 133 16.48 -42.26 -16.70
CA TYR A 133 17.50 -42.04 -17.71
C TYR A 133 18.70 -42.95 -17.47
N LEU A 134 19.21 -43.03 -16.24
CA LEU A 134 20.36 -43.89 -15.95
C LEU A 134 19.99 -45.36 -16.10
N SER A 135 18.84 -45.82 -15.60
CA SER A 135 18.46 -47.23 -15.74
C SER A 135 18.24 -47.64 -17.19
N ILE A 136 17.53 -46.83 -17.98
CA ILE A 136 17.25 -47.12 -19.38
C ILE A 136 18.53 -47.00 -20.20
N TYR A 137 19.28 -45.90 -20.06
CA TYR A 137 20.50 -45.70 -20.82
C TYR A 137 21.52 -46.78 -20.49
N LEU A 138 21.77 -47.05 -19.20
CA LEU A 138 22.73 -48.07 -18.79
C LEU A 138 22.26 -49.46 -19.20
N SER A 139 20.99 -49.83 -18.99
CA SER A 139 20.50 -51.16 -19.37
C SER A 139 20.53 -51.38 -20.88
N ILE A 140 20.05 -50.43 -21.68
CA ILE A 140 19.99 -50.55 -23.13
C ILE A 140 21.40 -50.47 -23.71
N TYR A 141 22.18 -49.45 -23.35
CA TYR A 141 23.53 -49.28 -23.88
C TYR A 141 24.40 -50.47 -23.50
N LEU A 142 24.43 -50.87 -22.23
CA LEU A 142 25.26 -51.99 -21.79
C LEU A 142 24.76 -53.30 -22.40
N SER A 143 23.45 -53.58 -22.44
CA SER A 143 22.95 -54.83 -23.03
C SER A 143 23.22 -54.90 -24.53
N ILE A 144 22.94 -53.84 -25.29
CA ILE A 144 23.14 -53.81 -26.75
C ILE A 144 24.63 -53.81 -27.06
N TYR A 145 25.40 -52.93 -26.45
CA TYR A 145 26.84 -52.85 -26.71
C TYR A 145 27.53 -54.15 -26.33
N LEU A 146 27.28 -54.68 -25.14
CA LEU A 146 27.91 -55.93 -24.69
C LEU A 146 27.44 -57.11 -25.53
N SER A 147 26.15 -57.24 -25.84
CA SER A 147 25.65 -58.36 -26.65
C SER A 147 26.18 -58.32 -28.08
N ILE A 148 26.14 -57.15 -28.74
CA ILE A 148 26.60 -57.01 -30.12
C ILE A 148 28.12 -57.13 -30.18
N TYR A 149 28.84 -56.40 -29.33
CA TYR A 149 30.30 -56.44 -29.33
C TYR A 149 30.80 -57.85 -29.00
N LEU A 150 30.29 -58.46 -27.92
CA LEU A 150 30.71 -59.81 -27.54
C LEU A 150 30.31 -60.85 -28.58
N SER A 151 29.09 -60.80 -29.13
CA SER A 151 28.66 -61.77 -30.15
C SER A 151 29.46 -61.64 -31.44
N ILE A 152 29.66 -60.42 -31.95
CA ILE A 152 30.41 -60.18 -33.19
C ILE A 152 31.89 -60.49 -32.97
N TYR A 153 32.49 -59.97 -31.90
CA TYR A 153 33.90 -60.21 -31.61
C TYR A 153 34.16 -61.70 -31.38
N LEU A 154 33.38 -62.36 -30.53
CA LEU A 154 33.56 -63.78 -30.25
C LEU A 154 33.27 -64.62 -31.49
N SER A 155 32.19 -64.36 -32.24
CA SER A 155 31.88 -65.15 -33.44
C SER A 155 32.93 -64.98 -34.53
N ILE A 156 33.33 -63.75 -34.85
CA ILE A 156 34.32 -63.47 -35.90
C ILE A 156 35.69 -63.97 -35.46
N TYR A 157 36.13 -63.59 -34.26
CA TYR A 157 37.45 -63.99 -33.77
C TYR A 157 37.55 -65.51 -33.63
N LEU A 158 36.58 -66.16 -32.98
CA LEU A 158 36.60 -67.61 -32.82
C LEU A 158 36.45 -68.33 -34.16
N SER A 159 35.55 -67.89 -35.05
CA SER A 159 35.38 -68.56 -36.35
C SER A 159 36.61 -68.40 -37.24
N ILE A 160 37.18 -67.20 -37.35
CA ILE A 160 38.35 -66.95 -38.17
C ILE A 160 39.57 -67.64 -37.56
N TYR A 161 39.81 -67.46 -36.26
CA TYR A 161 40.95 -68.07 -35.59
C TYR A 161 40.86 -69.59 -35.65
N LEU A 162 39.72 -70.18 -35.27
CA LEU A 162 39.56 -71.64 -35.28
C LEU A 162 39.62 -72.18 -36.71
N SER A 163 38.93 -71.57 -37.69
CA SER A 163 38.95 -72.08 -39.06
C SER A 163 40.32 -71.97 -39.70
N ILE A 164 41.00 -70.83 -39.60
CA ILE A 164 42.31 -70.60 -40.20
C ILE A 164 43.37 -71.41 -39.46
N TYR A 165 43.42 -71.32 -38.13
CA TYR A 165 44.43 -72.03 -37.35
C TYR A 165 44.26 -73.54 -37.49
N LEU A 166 43.04 -74.08 -37.33
CA LEU A 166 42.81 -75.51 -37.43
C LEU A 166 43.02 -76.00 -38.87
N SER A 167 42.58 -75.28 -39.90
CA SER A 167 42.79 -75.71 -41.29
C SER A 167 44.26 -75.67 -41.70
N ILE A 168 44.99 -74.62 -41.34
CA ILE A 168 46.42 -74.50 -41.63
C ILE A 168 47.20 -75.54 -40.81
N TYR A 169 46.94 -75.66 -39.51
CA TYR A 169 47.63 -76.61 -38.66
C TYR A 169 47.36 -78.05 -39.12
N LEU A 170 46.10 -78.41 -39.38
CA LEU A 170 45.74 -79.75 -39.83
C LEU A 170 46.27 -80.04 -41.23
N SER A 171 46.22 -79.09 -42.17
CA SER A 171 46.76 -79.30 -43.52
C SER A 171 48.29 -79.43 -43.52
N ILE A 172 48.99 -78.62 -42.73
CA ILE A 172 50.45 -78.72 -42.60
C ILE A 172 50.81 -80.02 -41.87
N TYR A 173 50.16 -80.32 -40.75
CA TYR A 173 50.44 -81.55 -40.01
C TYR A 173 50.14 -82.81 -40.83
N LEU A 174 48.99 -82.85 -41.51
CA LEU A 174 48.62 -83.99 -42.35
C LEU A 174 49.52 -84.10 -43.58
N SER A 175 49.91 -82.98 -44.20
CA SER A 175 50.83 -83.01 -45.35
C SER A 175 52.24 -83.46 -44.94
N ILE A 176 52.74 -83.04 -43.78
CA ILE A 176 54.01 -83.52 -43.23
C ILE A 176 53.90 -84.99 -42.81
N TYR A 177 52.82 -85.39 -42.15
CA TYR A 177 52.62 -86.79 -41.75
C TYR A 177 52.51 -87.71 -42.97
N LEU A 178 51.76 -87.31 -44.00
CA LEU A 178 51.67 -88.03 -45.27
C LEU A 178 53.01 -88.03 -46.01
N SER A 179 53.74 -86.92 -46.07
CA SER A 179 55.04 -86.89 -46.75
C SER A 179 56.06 -87.80 -46.05
N ILE A 180 56.05 -87.86 -44.72
CA ILE A 180 56.89 -88.78 -43.95
C ILE A 180 56.42 -90.23 -44.15
N TYR A 181 55.12 -90.51 -44.07
CA TYR A 181 54.58 -91.87 -44.19
C TYR A 181 54.74 -92.45 -45.61
N TRP A 182 54.55 -91.64 -46.64
CA TRP A 182 54.76 -92.02 -48.04
C TRP A 182 56.23 -91.99 -48.45
N GLY A 183 57.04 -91.08 -47.88
CA GLY A 183 58.50 -91.08 -48.01
C GLY A 183 59.11 -92.35 -47.43
N TYR A 184 58.69 -92.76 -46.22
CA TYR A 184 59.11 -94.01 -45.61
C TYR A 184 58.67 -95.23 -46.44
N ARG A 185 57.48 -95.16 -47.08
CA ARG A 185 56.99 -96.23 -47.97
C ARG A 185 57.75 -96.28 -49.29
N SER A 186 58.17 -95.15 -49.86
CA SER A 186 59.00 -95.12 -51.08
C SER A 186 60.42 -95.61 -50.84
N ASP A 187 60.98 -95.35 -49.65
CA ASP A 187 62.32 -95.81 -49.28
C ASP A 187 62.34 -97.33 -49.05
N VAL A 188 61.28 -97.89 -48.46
CA VAL A 188 61.10 -99.36 -48.32
C VAL A 188 60.88 -100.06 -49.67
N THR A 189 60.39 -99.35 -50.69
CA THR A 189 60.32 -99.90 -52.08
C THR A 189 61.59 -99.64 -52.91
N ALA A 190 62.44 -98.68 -52.53
CA ALA A 190 63.70 -98.41 -53.23
C ALA A 190 64.82 -99.40 -52.87
N GLU A 191 64.74 -100.05 -51.70
CA GLU A 191 65.64 -101.16 -51.32
C GLU A 191 65.19 -102.54 -51.84
N ALA A 192 64.08 -102.61 -52.56
CA ALA A 192 63.53 -103.87 -53.06
C ALA A 192 63.24 -103.83 -54.56
N ILE A 193 64.25 -103.59 -55.40
CA ILE A 193 64.42 -104.21 -56.72
C ILE A 193 65.93 -104.19 -57.07
N PRO A 194 66.57 -105.34 -57.36
CA PRO A 194 67.88 -105.40 -58.03
C PRO A 194 67.81 -105.01 -59.51
#